data_AF-S9VJL5-F1
#
_entry.id   AF-S9VJL5-F1
#
_cell.length_a   1.000
_cell.length_b   1.000
_cell.length_c   1.000
_cell.angle_alpha   90.00
_cell.angle_beta   90.00
_cell.angle_gamma   90.00
#
_symmetry.space_group_name_H-M   'P 1'
#
loop_
_entity.id
_entity.type
_entity.pdbx_description
1 polymer ?
#
loop_
_entity_poly.entity_id
_entity_poly.type
_entity_poly.pdbx_seq_one_letter_code
_entity_poly.pdbx_strand_id
1 'polypeptide(L)'
;MSNLGTQLNSIKEELLSQGVNHFAFISEVGEVLECCGEFESKDKLQLAYTIAQQTRSLLSAGETLKRVTMTFDEVVYIVVTAVQEGVTYTVVARRPLSHGV
;
A
#
# COMPACT_ATOMS: atom_id res chain seq x y z
N MET A 1 -3.15 -18.88 -14.45
CA MET A 1 -3.16 -17.88 -13.36
C MET A 1 -2.56 -16.61 -13.93
N SER A 2 -3.18 -15.45 -13.73
CA SER A 2 -2.63 -14.18 -14.23
C SER A 2 -1.27 -13.91 -13.57
N ASN A 3 -0.31 -13.37 -14.33
CA ASN A 3 1.04 -13.06 -13.85
C ASN A 3 1.00 -12.09 -12.65
N LEU A 4 0.01 -11.19 -12.65
CA LEU A 4 -0.29 -10.26 -11.56
C LEU A 4 -0.54 -10.96 -10.22
N GLY A 5 -1.31 -12.06 -10.19
CA GLY A 5 -1.62 -12.75 -8.93
C GLY A 5 -0.37 -13.36 -8.27
N THR A 6 0.53 -13.93 -9.07
CA THR A 6 1.81 -14.46 -8.59
C THR A 6 2.73 -13.34 -8.08
N GLN A 7 2.78 -12.21 -8.78
CA GLN A 7 3.60 -11.05 -8.38
C GLN A 7 3.11 -10.39 -7.10
N LEU A 8 1.79 -10.16 -6.96
CA LEU A 8 1.23 -9.59 -5.72
C LEU A 8 1.51 -10.50 -4.52
N ASN A 9 1.47 -11.82 -4.71
CA ASN A 9 1.87 -12.78 -3.68
C ASN A 9 3.35 -12.65 -3.30
N SER A 10 4.27 -12.50 -4.26
CA SER A 10 5.70 -12.30 -3.96
C SER A 10 5.97 -11.00 -3.18
N ILE A 11 5.31 -9.90 -3.54
CA ILE A 11 5.43 -8.63 -2.81
C ILE A 11 4.84 -8.75 -1.40
N LYS A 12 3.71 -9.44 -1.27
CA LYS A 12 3.11 -9.77 0.04
C LYS A 12 4.08 -10.56 0.91
N GLU A 13 4.68 -11.63 0.38
CA GLU A 13 5.67 -12.43 1.09
C GLU A 13 6.88 -11.59 1.53
N GLU A 14 7.35 -10.70 0.66
CA GLU A 14 8.44 -9.78 0.97
C GLU A 14 8.06 -8.82 2.12
N LEU A 15 6.89 -8.18 2.05
CA LEU A 15 6.41 -7.29 3.11
C LEU A 15 6.30 -8.02 4.46
N LEU A 16 5.74 -9.22 4.47
CA LEU A 16 5.62 -10.05 5.66
C LEU A 16 7.00 -10.45 6.22
N SER A 17 7.96 -10.80 5.35
CA SER A 17 9.33 -11.13 5.76
C SER A 17 10.06 -9.95 6.42
N GLN A 18 9.68 -8.71 6.08
CA GLN A 18 10.19 -7.47 6.67
C GLN A 18 9.40 -7.02 7.91
N GLY A 19 8.44 -7.83 8.37
CA GLY A 19 7.60 -7.52 9.54
C GLY A 19 6.51 -6.48 9.26
N VAL A 20 6.24 -6.14 8.00
CA VAL A 20 5.13 -5.27 7.60
C VAL A 20 3.86 -6.10 7.55
N ASN A 21 3.19 -6.24 8.70
CA ASN A 21 2.03 -7.11 8.89
C ASN A 21 0.68 -6.41 8.66
N HIS A 22 0.70 -5.14 8.23
CA HIS A 22 -0.48 -4.33 8.00
C HIS A 22 -0.33 -3.60 6.66
N PHE A 23 -0.98 -4.10 5.62
CA PHE A 23 -0.99 -3.45 4.31
C PHE A 23 -2.27 -3.71 3.51
N ALA A 24 -2.50 -2.88 2.49
CA ALA A 24 -3.54 -3.06 1.48
C ALA A 24 -3.02 -2.65 0.10
N PHE A 25 -3.31 -3.47 -0.92
CA PHE A 25 -3.00 -3.20 -2.31
C PHE A 25 -4.28 -2.76 -3.01
N ILE A 26 -4.26 -1.55 -3.58
CA ILE A 26 -5.45 -0.89 -4.12
C ILE A 26 -5.21 -0.54 -5.58
N SER A 27 -6.06 -1.03 -6.47
CA SER A 27 -5.97 -0.76 -7.92
C SER A 27 -6.23 0.72 -8.23
N GLU A 28 -5.90 1.15 -9.45
CA GLU A 28 -6.21 2.50 -9.92
C GLU A 28 -7.70 2.87 -9.80
N VAL A 29 -8.61 1.92 -9.96
CA VAL A 29 -10.06 2.18 -9.84
C VAL A 29 -10.60 2.03 -8.42
N GLY A 30 -9.75 1.67 -7.45
CA GLY A 30 -10.12 1.57 -6.04
C GLY A 30 -10.45 0.18 -5.54
N GLU A 31 -10.29 -0.85 -6.38
CA GLU A 31 -10.52 -2.23 -5.96
C GLU A 31 -9.38 -2.71 -5.06
N VAL A 32 -9.73 -3.48 -4.05
CA VAL A 32 -8.76 -4.09 -3.15
C VAL A 32 -8.28 -5.39 -3.78
N LEU A 33 -7.00 -5.41 -4.13
CA LEU A 33 -6.34 -6.55 -4.77
C LEU A 33 -5.84 -7.56 -3.74
N GLU A 34 -5.39 -7.08 -2.58
CA GLU A 34 -4.87 -7.86 -1.47
C GLU A 34 -4.87 -7.00 -0.20
N CYS A 35 -5.04 -7.60 0.98
CA CYS A 35 -4.90 -6.90 2.25
C CYS A 35 -4.48 -7.84 3.38
N CYS A 36 -3.91 -7.27 4.44
CA CYS A 36 -3.45 -8.04 5.59
C CYS A 36 -3.57 -7.22 6.88
N GLY A 37 -3.89 -7.92 7.97
CA GLY A 37 -3.89 -7.35 9.32
C GLY A 37 -5.04 -6.37 9.53
N GLU A 38 -4.75 -5.17 10.07
CA GLU A 38 -5.83 -4.22 10.39
C GLU A 38 -6.68 -3.80 9.18
N PHE A 39 -6.14 -3.89 7.97
CA PHE A 39 -6.84 -3.52 6.74
C PHE A 39 -7.88 -4.55 6.29
N GLU A 40 -8.01 -5.69 6.97
CA GLU A 40 -9.14 -6.61 6.80
C GLU A 40 -10.45 -6.00 7.35
N SER A 41 -10.35 -5.01 8.24
CA SER A 41 -11.50 -4.23 8.70
C SER A 41 -11.96 -3.26 7.61
N LYS A 42 -13.26 -3.23 7.31
CA LYS A 42 -13.87 -2.33 6.32
C LYS A 42 -13.51 -0.86 6.54
N ASP A 43 -13.53 -0.39 7.79
CA ASP A 43 -13.24 1.01 8.12
C ASP A 43 -11.77 1.36 7.85
N LYS A 44 -10.86 0.43 8.15
CA LYS A 44 -9.43 0.59 7.89
C LYS A 44 -9.12 0.49 6.40
N LEU A 45 -9.83 -0.36 5.68
CA LEU A 45 -9.72 -0.48 4.24
C LEU A 45 -10.21 0.79 3.53
N GLN A 46 -11.31 1.39 4.02
CA GLN A 46 -11.77 2.70 3.54
C GLN A 46 -10.75 3.81 3.81
N LEU A 47 -10.07 3.77 4.97
CA LEU A 47 -8.95 4.67 5.26
C LEU A 47 -7.80 4.47 4.27
N ALA A 48 -7.39 3.23 4.00
CA ALA A 48 -6.35 2.93 3.01
C ALA A 48 -6.72 3.43 1.61
N TYR A 49 -7.96 3.21 1.18
CA TYR A 49 -8.46 3.74 -0.08
C TYR A 49 -8.39 5.27 -0.13
N THR A 50 -8.81 5.93 0.94
CA THR A 50 -8.76 7.40 1.05
C THR A 50 -7.32 7.89 0.94
N ILE A 51 -6.39 7.30 1.68
CA ILE A 51 -4.96 7.62 1.62
C ILE A 51 -4.42 7.43 0.18
N ALA A 52 -4.72 6.30 -0.46
CA ALA A 52 -4.29 6.01 -1.82
C ALA A 52 -4.82 7.06 -2.82
N GLN A 53 -6.09 7.46 -2.73
CA GLN A 53 -6.66 8.48 -3.61
C GLN A 53 -6.03 9.86 -3.40
N GLN A 54 -5.88 10.28 -2.14
CA GLN A 54 -5.33 11.61 -1.83
C GLN A 54 -3.86 11.71 -2.26
N THR A 55 -3.08 10.64 -2.08
CA THR A 55 -1.65 10.63 -2.44
C THR A 55 -1.40 10.59 -3.94
N ARG A 56 -2.32 10.07 -4.75
CA ARG A 56 -2.19 10.12 -6.23
C ARG A 56 -2.16 11.52 -6.79
N SER A 57 -2.87 12.47 -6.17
CA SER A 57 -2.82 13.87 -6.57
C SER A 57 -1.42 14.50 -6.42
N LEU A 58 -0.54 13.87 -5.64
CA LEU A 58 0.84 14.30 -5.44
C LEU A 58 1.79 13.78 -6.54
N LEU A 59 1.30 12.93 -7.44
CA LEU A 59 2.06 12.33 -8.52
C LEU A 59 1.79 13.07 -9.83
N SER A 60 2.85 13.46 -10.54
CA SER A 60 2.73 13.95 -11.90
C SER A 60 2.55 12.78 -12.87
N ALA A 61 1.83 13.00 -13.97
CA ALA A 61 1.67 11.99 -15.02
C ALA A 61 3.05 11.50 -15.51
N GLY A 62 3.28 10.18 -15.47
CA GLY A 62 4.54 9.55 -15.89
C GLY A 62 5.57 9.30 -14.79
N GLU A 63 5.29 9.67 -13.53
CA GLU A 63 6.15 9.29 -12.41
C GLU A 63 5.90 7.83 -11.99
N THR A 64 6.96 7.02 -11.90
CA THR A 64 6.86 5.55 -11.80
C THR A 64 6.95 5.00 -10.38
N LEU A 65 7.57 5.73 -9.44
CA LEU A 65 7.68 5.31 -8.05
C LEU A 65 7.87 6.51 -7.13
N LYS A 66 6.84 6.84 -6.35
CA LYS A 66 7.00 7.72 -5.19
C LYS A 66 6.50 7.03 -3.94
N ARG A 67 7.32 7.11 -2.90
CA ARG A 67 6.96 6.73 -1.55
C ARG A 67 6.47 7.97 -0.82
N VAL A 68 5.19 8.02 -0.48
CA VAL A 68 4.66 9.01 0.47
C VAL A 68 4.71 8.41 1.86
N THR A 69 5.14 9.19 2.85
CA THR A 69 5.17 8.77 4.24
C THR A 69 4.36 9.78 5.06
N MET A 70 3.33 9.28 5.73
CA MET A 70 2.47 10.08 6.62
C MET A 70 2.66 9.55 8.03
N THR A 71 3.16 10.40 8.92
CA THR A 71 3.36 10.05 10.33
C THR A 71 2.28 10.71 11.17
N PHE A 72 1.63 9.92 12.02
CA PHE A 72 0.68 10.36 13.03
C PHE A 72 1.14 9.82 14.36
N ASP A 73 1.43 10.66 15.34
CA ASP A 73 1.86 10.28 16.70
C ASP A 73 2.78 9.04 16.71
N GLU A 74 2.24 7.85 16.98
CA GLU A 74 2.96 6.58 17.11
C GLU A 74 2.86 5.66 15.87
N VAL A 75 2.44 6.18 14.72
CA VAL A 75 2.11 5.39 13.53
C VAL A 75 2.68 6.04 12.28
N VAL A 76 3.21 5.20 11.39
CA VAL A 76 3.63 5.60 10.06
C VAL A 76 2.82 4.85 9.02
N TYR A 77 2.15 5.61 8.15
CA TYR A 77 1.60 5.11 6.89
C TYR A 77 2.61 5.35 5.78
N ILE A 78 2.91 4.31 5.02
CA ILE A 78 3.77 4.36 3.85
C ILE A 78 2.91 4.02 2.65
N VAL A 79 2.93 4.88 1.64
CA VAL A 79 2.17 4.70 0.41
C VAL A 79 3.15 4.62 -0.75
N VAL A 80 3.04 3.57 -1.54
CA VAL A 80 3.87 3.35 -2.73
C VAL A 80 2.94 3.11 -3.91
N THR A 81 3.06 3.91 -4.95
CA THR A 81 2.43 3.62 -6.24
C THR A 81 3.39 2.84 -7.10
N ALA A 82 2.93 1.72 -7.64
CA ALA A 82 3.69 0.85 -8.52
C ALA A 82 2.91 0.64 -9.82
N VAL A 83 3.63 0.59 -10.94
CA VAL A 83 3.10 0.19 -12.23
C VAL A 83 3.77 -1.12 -12.62
N GLN A 84 3.00 -2.18 -12.77
CA GLN A 84 3.51 -3.46 -13.26
C GLN A 84 2.60 -4.03 -14.34
N GLU A 85 3.20 -4.45 -15.45
CA GLU A 85 2.48 -5.01 -16.62
C GLU A 85 1.33 -4.12 -17.13
N GLY A 86 1.47 -2.80 -17.02
CA GLY A 86 0.43 -1.83 -17.39
C GLY A 86 -0.68 -1.66 -16.36
N VAL A 87 -0.61 -2.36 -15.22
CA VAL A 87 -1.53 -2.20 -14.09
C VAL A 87 -0.90 -1.30 -13.04
N THR A 88 -1.55 -0.18 -12.77
CA THR A 88 -1.20 0.73 -11.68
C THR A 88 -1.92 0.30 -10.41
N TYR A 89 -1.17 0.12 -9.33
CA TYR A 89 -1.73 -0.11 -7.99
C TYR A 89 -0.97 0.69 -6.94
N THR A 90 -1.59 0.84 -5.79
CA THR A 90 -1.06 1.57 -4.64
C THR A 90 -1.01 0.63 -3.44
N VAL A 91 0.17 0.49 -2.86
CA VAL A 91 0.37 -0.22 -1.60
C VAL A 91 0.30 0.79 -0.47
N VAL A 92 -0.63 0.60 0.45
CA VAL A 92 -0.69 1.34 1.72
C VAL A 92 -0.25 0.39 2.82
N ALA A 93 0.85 0.70 3.47
CA ALA A 93 1.36 -0.05 4.61
C ALA A 93 1.27 0.80 5.87
N ARG A 94 0.95 0.17 7.00
CA ARG A 94 1.04 0.78 8.33
C ARG A 94 2.10 0.07 9.14
N ARG A 95 2.91 0.84 9.85
CA ARG A 95 3.79 0.31 10.89
C ARG A 95 3.75 1.21 12.12
N PRO A 96 3.96 0.65 13.33
CA PRO A 96 4.23 1.48 14.50
C PRO A 96 5.47 2.32 14.24
N LEU A 97 5.47 3.56 14.74
CA LEU A 97 6.65 4.40 14.78
C LEU A 97 7.63 3.77 15.77
N SER A 98 8.63 3.09 15.26
CA SER A 98 9.76 2.62 16.05
C SER A 98 10.41 3.83 16.71
N HIS A 99 10.19 4.01 18.01
CA HIS A 99 11.03 4.88 18.82
C HIS A 99 12.39 4.22 18.81
N GLY A 100 13.37 4.84 18.15
CA GLY A 100 14.73 4.32 18.13
C GLY A 100 15.19 4.07 19.56
N VAL A 101 15.66 2.85 19.83
CA VAL A 101 16.64 2.61 20.89
C VAL A 101 18.01 2.89 20.30
#